data_AF-B5VIU3-F1
#
_entry.id   AF-B5VIU3-F1
#
_cell.length_a   1.000
_cell.length_b   1.000
_cell.length_c   1.000
_cell.angle_alpha   90.00
_cell.angle_beta   90.00
_cell.angle_gamma   90.00
#
_symmetry.space_group_name_H-M   'P 1'
#
loop_
_entity.id
_entity.type
_entity.pdbx_description
1 polymer ?
#
loop_
_entity_poly.entity_id
_entity_poly.type
_entity_poly.pdbx_seq_one_letter_code
_entity_poly.pdbx_strand_id
1 'polypeptide(L)'
;MQSNDGHDEGKRRNKSPVVNKSIIEHAAEQLYGLIHARFILTKPGLQAMAEKFDHKEFGTCPRYYCNGMQLLPCGLSDTVGKHTVRLYCPSCQDLYLPQSSRFLCLEGAFWGTSFPGVFLKHFKELEEYVERKSKESYELKVFGFRINDEAVSGPRMKWLRQYPSTEEDWEEFAKCEFETPAV
;
A
#
# COMPACT_ATOMS: atom_id res chain seq x y z
N MET A 1 13.30 75.27 38.20
CA MET A 1 12.21 74.62 38.97
C MET A 1 11.00 74.61 38.06
N GLN A 2 10.43 73.52 37.59
CA GLN A 2 10.59 72.10 37.87
C GLN A 2 10.35 71.35 36.54
N SER A 3 11.07 70.25 36.41
CA SER A 3 10.90 69.17 35.45
C SER A 3 9.45 68.66 35.44
N ASN A 4 8.96 68.23 34.28
CA ASN A 4 7.94 67.19 34.25
C ASN A 4 8.14 66.29 33.05
N ASP A 5 8.69 65.11 33.36
CA ASP A 5 8.83 63.94 32.52
C ASP A 5 7.45 63.44 32.10
N GLY A 6 7.16 63.50 30.80
CA GLY A 6 5.97 62.94 30.18
C GLY A 6 6.32 61.64 29.46
N HIS A 7 6.04 60.53 30.14
CA HIS A 7 6.15 59.13 29.70
C HIS A 7 6.04 58.89 28.18
N ASP A 8 7.13 58.38 27.60
CA ASP A 8 7.11 57.56 26.38
C ASP A 8 6.43 56.22 26.70
N GLU A 9 5.10 56.17 26.55
CA GLU A 9 4.38 54.90 26.55
C GLU A 9 4.68 54.15 25.25
N GLY A 10 5.82 53.47 25.26
CA GLY A 10 6.19 52.48 24.26
C GLY A 10 5.06 51.47 24.09
N LYS A 11 4.29 51.65 23.01
CA LYS A 11 3.29 50.73 22.50
C LYS A 11 3.95 49.37 22.26
N ARG A 12 3.95 48.51 23.29
CA ARG A 12 4.32 47.09 23.19
C ARG A 12 3.33 46.44 22.24
N ARG A 13 3.66 46.49 20.96
CA ARG A 13 3.04 45.67 19.91
C ARG A 13 3.09 44.24 20.42
N ASN A 14 1.94 43.70 20.80
CA ASN A 14 1.75 42.28 21.06
C ASN A 14 2.09 41.59 19.73
N LYS A 15 3.36 41.22 19.54
CA LYS A 15 3.78 40.48 18.36
C LYS A 15 3.12 39.12 18.52
N SER A 16 2.03 38.91 17.78
CA SER A 16 1.42 37.60 17.61
C SER A 16 2.56 36.58 17.38
N PRO A 17 2.56 35.42 18.06
CA PRO A 17 3.61 34.45 17.86
C PRO A 17 3.67 34.14 16.36
N VAL A 18 4.83 34.34 15.75
CA VAL A 18 5.04 34.06 14.33
C VAL A 18 5.00 32.55 14.19
N VAL A 19 3.81 32.01 13.91
CA VAL A 19 3.65 30.58 13.67
C VAL A 19 4.41 30.25 12.40
N ASN A 20 5.35 29.32 12.50
CA ASN A 20 6.18 28.92 11.38
C ASN A 20 5.30 28.23 10.33
N LYS A 21 5.14 28.87 9.16
CA LYS A 21 4.30 28.38 8.06
C LYS A 21 4.59 26.93 7.68
N SER A 22 5.87 26.53 7.71
CA SER A 22 6.29 25.16 7.39
C SER A 22 5.71 24.12 8.37
N ILE A 23 5.56 24.47 9.65
CA ILE A 23 4.95 23.58 10.65
C ILE A 23 3.45 23.40 10.34
N ILE A 24 2.76 24.47 9.96
CA ILE A 24 1.34 24.41 9.59
C ILE A 24 1.15 23.54 8.34
N GLU A 25 1.98 23.73 7.31
CA GLU A 25 1.91 22.97 6.07
C GLU A 25 2.12 21.47 6.32
N HIS A 26 3.15 21.11 7.08
CA HIS A 26 3.43 19.72 7.44
C HIS A 26 2.31 19.10 8.30
N ALA A 27 1.76 19.85 9.27
CA ALA A 27 0.64 19.37 10.07
C ALA A 27 -0.63 19.18 9.24
N ALA A 28 -0.90 20.07 8.29
CA ALA A 28 -2.03 19.98 7.37
C ALA A 28 -1.91 18.77 6.44
N GLU A 29 -0.72 18.49 5.91
CA GLU A 29 -0.44 17.29 5.11
C GLU A 29 -0.73 16.01 5.91
N GLN A 30 -0.20 15.91 7.13
CA GLN A 30 -0.45 14.74 7.99
C GLN A 30 -1.92 14.58 8.34
N LEU A 31 -2.60 15.67 8.69
CA LEU A 31 -4.03 15.63 8.99
C LEU A 31 -4.84 15.17 7.79
N TYR A 32 -4.55 15.71 6.59
CA TYR A 32 -5.20 15.29 5.36
C TYR A 32 -4.97 13.80 5.09
N GLY A 33 -3.73 13.32 5.21
CA GLY A 33 -3.40 11.91 5.00
C GLY A 33 -4.14 10.97 5.96
N LEU A 34 -4.26 11.34 7.24
CA LEU A 34 -5.01 10.56 8.23
C LEU A 34 -6.52 10.57 7.98
N ILE A 35 -7.08 11.69 7.48
CA ILE A 35 -8.48 11.76 7.05
C ILE A 35 -8.67 10.92 5.78
N HIS A 36 -7.75 10.99 4.83
CA HIS A 36 -7.77 10.25 3.57
C HIS A 36 -7.83 8.74 3.81
N ALA A 37 -7.02 8.21 4.72
CA ALA A 37 -7.02 6.78 5.08
C ALA A 37 -8.42 6.29 5.53
N ARG A 38 -9.19 7.15 6.21
CA ARG A 38 -10.57 6.84 6.62
C ARG A 38 -11.55 7.04 5.47
N PHE A 39 -11.37 8.11 4.70
CA PHE A 39 -12.25 8.47 3.59
C PHE A 39 -12.28 7.37 2.52
N ILE A 40 -11.13 6.81 2.14
CA ILE A 40 -11.05 5.78 1.09
C ILE A 40 -11.69 4.45 1.46
N LEU A 41 -12.13 4.26 2.72
CA LEU A 41 -12.93 3.12 3.16
C LEU A 41 -14.45 3.38 3.07
N THR A 42 -14.86 4.62 2.83
CA THR A 42 -16.27 4.97 2.60
C THR A 42 -16.69 4.65 1.18
N LYS A 43 -17.98 4.46 0.91
CA LYS A 43 -18.49 4.18 -0.45
C LYS A 43 -18.05 5.24 -1.48
N PRO A 44 -18.17 6.57 -1.24
CA PRO A 44 -17.67 7.57 -2.18
C PRO A 44 -16.15 7.50 -2.38
N GLY A 45 -15.39 7.25 -1.31
CA GLY A 45 -13.93 7.11 -1.40
C GLY A 45 -13.50 5.89 -2.21
N LEU A 46 -14.17 4.74 -2.02
CA LEU A 46 -13.95 3.53 -2.79
C LEU A 46 -14.24 3.76 -4.29
N GLN A 47 -15.34 4.44 -4.63
CA GLN A 47 -15.66 4.79 -6.01
C GLN A 47 -14.59 5.71 -6.64
N ALA A 48 -14.15 6.74 -5.91
CA ALA A 48 -13.08 7.62 -6.38
C ALA A 48 -11.76 6.85 -6.60
N MET A 49 -11.43 5.90 -5.72
CA MET A 49 -10.25 5.06 -5.88
C MET A 49 -10.39 4.03 -7.02
N ALA A 50 -11.61 3.57 -7.31
CA ALA A 50 -11.88 2.66 -8.42
C ALA A 50 -11.63 3.33 -9.77
N GLU A 51 -12.08 4.57 -9.95
CA GLU A 51 -11.77 5.34 -11.15
C GLU A 51 -10.25 5.47 -11.37
N LYS A 52 -9.48 5.72 -10.31
CA LYS A 52 -8.01 5.79 -10.38
C LYS A 52 -7.37 4.44 -10.71
N PHE A 53 -7.93 3.37 -10.16
CA PHE A 53 -7.48 2.01 -10.40
C PHE A 53 -7.69 1.60 -11.86
N ASP A 54 -8.86 1.85 -12.43
CA ASP A 54 -9.20 1.56 -13.83
C ASP A 54 -8.25 2.29 -14.79
N HIS A 55 -7.89 3.54 -14.47
CA HIS A 55 -6.92 4.33 -15.23
C HIS A 55 -5.44 3.97 -14.96
N LYS A 56 -5.16 2.97 -14.12
CA LYS A 56 -3.80 2.54 -13.75
C LYS A 56 -2.97 3.65 -13.11
N GLU A 57 -3.59 4.62 -12.42
CA GLU A 57 -2.86 5.76 -11.83
C GLU A 57 -1.82 5.32 -10.77
N PHE A 58 -2.07 4.21 -10.09
CA PHE A 58 -1.15 3.64 -9.09
C PHE A 58 -0.05 2.76 -9.72
N GLY A 59 -0.10 2.55 -11.03
CA GLY A 59 0.80 1.68 -11.77
C GLY A 59 0.32 0.23 -11.86
N THR A 60 1.21 -0.61 -12.39
CA THR A 60 0.93 -2.02 -12.67
C THR A 60 1.96 -2.94 -12.04
N CYS A 61 1.56 -4.17 -11.74
CA CYS A 61 2.41 -5.18 -11.13
C CYS A 61 3.68 -5.41 -11.95
N PRO A 62 4.87 -5.42 -11.32
CA PRO A 62 6.13 -5.67 -12.02
C PRO A 62 6.34 -7.15 -12.35
N ARG A 63 5.55 -8.07 -11.80
CA ARG A 63 5.66 -9.50 -12.14
C ARG A 63 5.11 -9.74 -13.54
N TYR A 64 5.94 -10.38 -14.37
CA TYR A 64 5.60 -10.73 -15.76
C TYR A 64 4.25 -11.45 -15.88
N TYR A 65 4.06 -12.53 -15.11
CA TYR A 65 2.84 -13.37 -15.16
C TYR A 65 1.59 -12.73 -14.54
N CYS A 66 1.69 -11.53 -13.93
CA CYS A 66 0.50 -10.77 -13.54
C CYS A 66 -0.14 -10.04 -14.74
N ASN A 67 0.51 -10.03 -15.92
CA ASN A 67 -0.01 -9.44 -17.15
C ASN A 67 -0.45 -7.98 -16.94
N GLY A 68 0.40 -7.18 -16.29
CA GLY A 68 0.15 -5.76 -16.03
C GLY A 68 -1.04 -5.47 -15.13
N MET A 69 -1.32 -6.34 -14.14
CA MET A 69 -2.38 -6.12 -13.16
C MET A 69 -2.27 -4.75 -12.49
N GLN A 70 -3.37 -4.01 -12.38
CA GLN A 70 -3.42 -2.73 -11.67
C GLN A 70 -3.12 -2.91 -10.18
N LEU A 71 -2.44 -1.94 -9.58
CA LEU A 71 -2.05 -1.97 -8.18
C LEU A 71 -2.93 -1.08 -7.32
N LEU A 72 -3.01 -1.38 -6.03
CA LEU A 72 -3.69 -0.56 -5.02
C LEU A 72 -2.67 -0.05 -4.00
N PRO A 73 -2.71 1.24 -3.62
CA PRO A 73 -1.84 1.72 -2.55
C PRO A 73 -2.21 1.10 -1.21
N CYS A 74 -1.21 0.87 -0.36
CA CYS A 74 -1.36 0.15 0.91
C CYS A 74 -0.33 0.66 1.95
N GLY A 75 -0.75 0.76 3.20
CA GLY A 75 0.13 0.95 4.34
C GLY A 75 0.50 -0.38 5.01
N LEU A 76 1.74 -0.51 5.50
CA LEU A 76 2.13 -1.64 6.35
C LEU A 76 1.76 -1.43 7.83
N SER A 77 1.40 -0.20 8.20
CA SER A 77 0.94 0.17 9.53
C SER A 77 0.05 1.41 9.42
N ASP A 78 -0.94 1.51 10.32
CA ASP A 78 -1.79 2.69 10.46
C ASP A 78 -1.15 3.77 11.36
N THR A 79 0.10 3.58 11.79
CA THR A 79 0.88 4.57 12.53
C THR A 79 1.85 5.30 11.60
N VAL A 80 1.79 6.63 11.63
CA VAL A 80 2.70 7.54 10.89
C VAL A 80 4.15 7.35 11.35
N GLY A 81 5.10 7.52 10.42
CA GLY A 81 6.55 7.50 10.68
C GLY A 81 7.18 6.11 10.69
N LYS A 82 6.41 5.05 10.41
CA LYS A 82 6.92 3.67 10.38
C LYS A 82 7.37 3.24 8.99
N HIS A 83 6.45 3.30 8.03
CA HIS A 83 6.68 2.81 6.69
C HIS A 83 6.06 3.73 5.66
N THR A 84 6.73 3.84 4.54
CA THR A 84 6.25 4.53 3.35
C THR A 84 5.17 3.69 2.66
N VAL A 85 4.38 4.32 1.79
CA VAL A 85 3.36 3.65 0.99
C VAL A 85 3.94 2.49 0.17
N ARG A 86 3.18 1.41 0.10
CA ARG A 86 3.42 0.23 -0.74
C ARG A 86 2.28 0.06 -1.72
N LEU A 87 2.48 -0.81 -2.70
CA LEU A 87 1.50 -1.13 -3.73
C LEU A 87 1.16 -2.61 -3.66
N TYR A 88 -0.09 -2.92 -3.37
CA TYR A 88 -0.62 -4.27 -3.33
C TYR A 88 -1.10 -4.70 -4.71
N CYS A 89 -0.66 -5.88 -5.16
CA CYS A 89 -1.18 -6.51 -6.38
C CYS A 89 -2.25 -7.53 -6.03
N PRO A 90 -3.50 -7.38 -6.50
CA PRO A 90 -4.54 -8.36 -6.23
C PRO A 90 -4.33 -9.69 -6.98
N SER A 91 -3.61 -9.68 -8.12
CA SER A 91 -3.36 -10.90 -8.90
C SER A 91 -2.36 -11.86 -8.27
N CYS A 92 -1.28 -11.35 -7.67
CA CYS A 92 -0.28 -12.19 -7.01
C CYS A 92 -0.24 -12.05 -5.50
N GLN A 93 -1.14 -11.22 -4.95
CA GLN A 93 -1.35 -11.02 -3.52
C GLN A 93 -0.08 -10.64 -2.74
N ASP A 94 0.74 -9.79 -3.37
CA ASP A 94 2.06 -9.40 -2.86
C ASP A 94 2.25 -7.87 -2.94
N LEU A 95 3.21 -7.36 -2.17
CA LEU A 95 3.47 -5.95 -1.98
C LEU A 95 4.72 -5.49 -2.74
N TYR A 96 4.60 -4.34 -3.39
CA TYR A 96 5.64 -3.73 -4.20
C TYR A 96 5.95 -2.32 -3.74
N LEU A 97 7.15 -1.86 -4.08
CA LEU A 97 7.50 -0.44 -3.99
C LEU A 97 6.89 0.33 -5.17
N PRO A 98 6.44 1.57 -4.96
CA PRO A 98 6.19 2.49 -6.06
C PRO A 98 7.43 2.63 -6.96
N GLN A 99 7.26 2.55 -8.27
CA GLN A 99 8.37 2.63 -9.23
C GLN A 99 9.05 4.01 -9.21
N SER A 100 8.26 5.08 -9.04
CA SER A 100 8.79 6.44 -8.98
C SER A 100 9.20 6.80 -7.55
N SER A 101 10.46 7.22 -7.40
CA SER A 101 11.06 7.60 -6.11
C SER A 101 10.30 8.73 -5.40
N ARG A 102 9.59 9.59 -6.14
CA ARG A 102 8.76 10.66 -5.58
C ARG A 102 7.70 10.18 -4.57
N PHE A 103 7.28 8.93 -4.66
CA PHE A 103 6.26 8.35 -3.77
C PHE A 103 6.88 7.64 -2.57
N LEU A 104 8.21 7.46 -2.55
CA LEU A 104 8.92 6.80 -1.45
C LEU A 104 9.04 7.69 -0.20
N CYS A 105 8.62 8.96 -0.27
CA CYS A 105 8.52 9.82 0.92
C CYS A 105 7.10 9.92 1.48
N LEU A 106 6.11 9.28 0.84
CA LEU A 106 4.71 9.33 1.30
C LEU A 106 4.45 8.26 2.37
N GLU A 107 3.79 8.67 3.44
CA GLU A 107 3.47 7.83 4.60
C GLU A 107 2.43 6.76 4.27
N GLY A 108 2.75 5.48 4.52
CA GLY A 108 1.82 4.37 4.26
C GLY A 108 0.54 4.45 5.09
N ALA A 109 0.61 5.05 6.28
CA ALA A 109 -0.53 5.28 7.15
C ALA A 109 -1.64 6.14 6.51
N PHE A 110 -1.33 6.93 5.47
CA PHE A 110 -2.32 7.74 4.76
C PHE A 110 -3.23 6.93 3.83
N TRP A 111 -2.89 5.66 3.57
CA TRP A 111 -3.74 4.69 2.87
C TRP A 111 -4.27 3.60 3.81
N GLY A 112 -3.51 3.31 4.86
CA GLY A 112 -3.86 2.33 5.87
C GLY A 112 -3.70 0.88 5.40
N THR A 113 -3.82 -0.03 6.34
CA THR A 113 -3.63 -1.48 6.14
C THR A 113 -4.84 -2.15 5.49
N SER A 114 -6.04 -1.61 5.72
CA SER A 114 -7.31 -2.26 5.35
C SER A 114 -7.79 -1.96 3.93
N PHE A 115 -7.34 -0.86 3.31
CA PHE A 115 -7.93 -0.36 2.07
C PHE A 115 -7.95 -1.39 0.92
N PRO A 116 -6.85 -2.10 0.58
CA PRO A 116 -6.90 -3.08 -0.50
C PRO A 116 -7.92 -4.20 -0.25
N GLY A 117 -8.01 -4.70 0.98
CA GLY A 117 -8.95 -5.76 1.34
C GLY A 117 -10.41 -5.31 1.27
N VAL A 118 -10.72 -4.13 1.80
CA VAL A 118 -12.08 -3.55 1.73
C VAL A 118 -12.46 -3.26 0.28
N PHE A 119 -11.53 -2.73 -0.51
CA PHE A 119 -11.74 -2.44 -1.92
C PHE A 119 -12.11 -3.69 -2.72
N LEU A 120 -11.35 -4.78 -2.58
CA LEU A 120 -11.62 -6.04 -3.27
C LEU A 120 -12.97 -6.65 -2.86
N LYS A 121 -13.29 -6.68 -1.56
CA LYS A 121 -14.58 -7.21 -1.10
C LYS A 121 -15.78 -6.35 -1.52
N HIS A 122 -15.58 -5.06 -1.75
CA HIS A 122 -16.63 -4.16 -2.22
C HIS A 122 -16.94 -4.39 -3.70
N PHE A 123 -15.91 -4.58 -4.53
CA PHE A 123 -16.03 -4.77 -5.97
C PHE A 123 -15.88 -6.26 -6.35
N LYS A 124 -16.95 -7.05 -6.17
CA LYS A 124 -16.95 -8.50 -6.46
C LYS A 124 -16.52 -8.85 -7.89
N GLU A 125 -16.86 -8.02 -8.86
CA GLU A 125 -16.45 -8.18 -10.27
C GLU A 125 -14.92 -8.22 -10.42
N LEU A 126 -14.20 -7.47 -9.59
CA LEU A 126 -12.75 -7.46 -9.56
C LEU A 126 -12.17 -8.72 -8.92
N GLU A 127 -12.81 -9.24 -7.87
CA GLU A 127 -12.45 -10.52 -7.24
C GLU A 127 -12.54 -11.66 -8.27
N GLU A 128 -13.67 -11.78 -8.96
CA GLU A 128 -13.83 -12.77 -10.04
C GLU A 128 -12.82 -12.57 -11.19
N TYR A 129 -12.52 -11.33 -11.55
CA TYR A 129 -11.52 -11.03 -12.56
C TYR A 129 -10.12 -11.52 -12.15
N VAL A 130 -9.77 -11.32 -10.89
CA VAL A 130 -8.50 -11.76 -10.31
C VAL A 130 -8.42 -13.28 -10.27
N GLU A 131 -9.50 -13.97 -9.90
CA GLU A 131 -9.55 -15.43 -9.87
C GLU A 131 -9.35 -16.08 -11.25
N ARG A 132 -9.85 -15.43 -12.31
CA ARG A 132 -9.70 -15.90 -13.70
C ARG A 132 -8.31 -15.72 -14.29
N LYS A 133 -7.41 -14.95 -13.64
CA LYS A 133 -6.05 -14.73 -14.15
C LYS A 133 -5.19 -15.98 -14.03
N SER A 134 -4.27 -16.17 -14.98
CA SER A 134 -3.32 -17.29 -14.94
C SER A 134 -2.42 -17.20 -13.71
N LYS A 135 -2.38 -18.27 -12.93
CA LYS A 135 -1.56 -18.40 -11.72
C LYS A 135 -0.17 -18.97 -12.03
N GLU A 136 0.38 -18.59 -13.19
CA GLU A 136 1.67 -19.09 -13.66
C GLU A 136 2.83 -18.47 -12.87
N SER A 137 3.88 -19.27 -12.71
CA SER A 137 5.13 -18.84 -12.09
C SER A 137 6.28 -19.08 -13.06
N TYR A 138 7.29 -18.21 -12.98
CA TYR A 138 8.48 -18.36 -13.81
C TYR A 138 9.24 -19.63 -13.45
N GLU A 139 9.56 -20.44 -14.47
CA GLU A 139 10.42 -21.61 -14.33
C GLU A 139 11.73 -21.38 -15.07
N LEU A 140 12.84 -21.36 -14.31
CA LEU A 140 14.17 -21.26 -14.87
C LEU A 140 14.54 -22.58 -15.57
N LYS A 141 14.98 -22.48 -16.83
CA LYS A 141 15.39 -23.63 -17.65
C LYS A 141 16.78 -23.40 -18.24
N VAL A 142 17.58 -24.46 -18.32
CA VAL A 142 18.91 -24.47 -18.92
C VAL A 142 18.91 -25.50 -20.05
N PHE A 143 19.19 -25.08 -21.28
CA PHE A 143 19.05 -25.91 -22.49
C PHE A 143 17.67 -26.59 -22.64
N GLY A 144 16.61 -25.94 -22.14
CA GLY A 144 15.25 -26.48 -22.16
C GLY A 144 14.89 -27.40 -20.99
N PHE A 145 15.87 -27.82 -20.19
CA PHE A 145 15.65 -28.63 -18.99
C PHE A 145 15.34 -27.76 -17.78
N ARG A 146 14.36 -28.19 -16.98
CA ARG A 146 14.06 -27.55 -15.69
C ARG A 146 15.23 -27.77 -14.73
N ILE A 147 15.59 -26.72 -13.99
CA ILE A 147 16.56 -26.84 -12.90
C ILE A 147 15.90 -27.56 -11.73
N ASN A 148 16.63 -28.45 -11.07
CA ASN A 148 16.17 -29.15 -9.87
C ASN A 148 16.02 -28.16 -8.69
N ASP A 149 15.00 -28.35 -7.86
CA ASP A 149 14.68 -27.48 -6.72
C ASP A 149 15.80 -27.45 -5.65
N GLU A 150 16.58 -28.53 -5.53
CA GLU A 150 17.73 -28.64 -4.62
C GLU A 150 19.00 -27.93 -5.15
N ALA A 151 19.03 -27.57 -6.43
CA ALA A 151 20.18 -26.89 -7.00
C ALA A 151 20.35 -25.48 -6.40
N VAL A 152 21.59 -24.96 -6.40
CA VAL A 152 21.88 -23.61 -5.89
C VAL A 152 21.07 -22.53 -6.61
N SER A 153 20.87 -22.69 -7.93
CA SER A 153 20.05 -21.83 -8.79
C SER A 153 18.59 -22.31 -8.91
N GLY A 154 18.19 -23.32 -8.13
CA GLY A 154 16.84 -23.84 -8.10
C GLY A 154 15.86 -22.83 -7.48
N PRO A 155 14.56 -22.90 -7.83
CA PRO A 155 13.55 -22.04 -7.24
C PRO A 155 13.37 -22.35 -5.75
N ARG A 156 13.88 -21.48 -4.87
CA ARG A 156 13.63 -21.62 -3.43
C ARG A 156 12.19 -21.26 -3.09
N MET A 157 11.57 -22.07 -2.26
CA MET A 157 10.24 -21.81 -1.70
C MET A 157 9.17 -21.56 -2.78
N LYS A 158 9.15 -22.39 -3.84
CA LYS A 158 8.14 -22.29 -4.91
C LYS A 158 6.71 -22.34 -4.36
N TRP A 159 6.49 -23.16 -3.33
CA TRP A 159 5.21 -23.36 -2.64
C TRP A 159 4.58 -22.08 -2.12
N LEU A 160 5.36 -21.09 -1.67
CA LEU A 160 4.86 -19.79 -1.21
C LEU A 160 4.12 -18.98 -2.30
N ARG A 161 4.30 -19.35 -3.57
CA ARG A 161 3.67 -18.70 -4.73
C ARG A 161 2.78 -19.65 -5.52
N GLN A 162 2.61 -20.89 -5.06
CA GLN A 162 1.74 -21.87 -5.70
C GLN A 162 0.30 -21.61 -5.28
N TYR A 163 -0.60 -21.84 -6.22
CA TYR A 163 -2.03 -21.92 -5.93
C TYR A 163 -2.46 -23.37 -5.99
N PRO A 164 -3.40 -23.80 -5.12
CA PRO A 164 -4.00 -25.11 -5.22
C PRO A 164 -4.55 -25.34 -6.63
N SER A 165 -4.16 -26.47 -7.22
CA SER A 165 -4.46 -26.81 -8.60
C SER A 165 -5.14 -28.16 -8.71
N THR A 166 -4.75 -29.11 -7.86
CA THR A 166 -5.34 -30.44 -7.77
C THR A 166 -6.39 -30.48 -6.66
N GLU A 167 -7.29 -31.47 -6.72
CA GLU A 167 -8.28 -31.72 -5.67
C GLU A 167 -7.60 -31.97 -4.33
N GLU A 168 -6.46 -32.69 -4.34
CA GLU A 168 -5.62 -32.93 -3.16
C GLU A 168 -5.06 -31.61 -2.58
N ASP A 169 -4.55 -30.70 -3.42
CA ASP A 169 -4.06 -29.39 -2.96
C ASP A 169 -5.18 -28.57 -2.31
N TRP A 170 -6.40 -28.67 -2.85
CA TRP A 170 -7.58 -27.97 -2.32
C TRP A 170 -8.04 -28.57 -1.00
N GLU A 171 -8.01 -29.90 -0.86
CA GLU A 171 -8.26 -30.56 0.41
C GLU A 171 -7.22 -30.20 1.47
N GLU A 172 -5.93 -30.15 1.10
CA GLU A 172 -4.85 -29.71 1.99
C GLU A 172 -5.06 -28.25 2.41
N PHE A 173 -5.34 -27.35 1.45
CA PHE A 173 -5.64 -25.96 1.73
C PHE A 173 -6.80 -25.80 2.72
N ALA A 174 -7.90 -26.54 2.53
CA ALA A 174 -9.05 -26.49 3.42
C ALA A 174 -8.73 -27.03 4.84
N LYS A 175 -7.84 -28.01 4.96
CA LYS A 175 -7.37 -28.53 6.25
C LYS A 175 -6.48 -27.51 6.97
N CYS A 176 -5.64 -26.79 6.23
CA CYS A 176 -4.70 -25.80 6.77
C CYS A 176 -5.30 -24.40 6.96
N GLU A 177 -6.50 -24.11 6.44
CA GLU A 177 -7.14 -22.79 6.57
C GLU A 177 -7.36 -22.39 8.04
N PHE A 178 -7.48 -23.36 8.94
CA PHE A 178 -7.78 -23.14 10.36
C PHE A 178 -6.68 -23.56 11.33
N GLU A 179 -5.61 -24.22 10.87
CA GLU A 179 -4.57 -24.79 11.72
C GLU A 179 -3.16 -24.67 11.10
N THR A 180 -2.16 -24.34 11.91
CA THR A 180 -0.75 -24.50 11.52
C THR A 180 -0.41 -25.99 11.47
N PRO A 181 0.17 -26.52 10.38
CA PRO A 181 0.55 -27.94 10.32
C PRO A 181 1.42 -28.33 11.52
N ALA A 182 1.09 -29.45 12.16
CA ALA A 182 1.92 -30.01 13.22
C ALA A 182 3.29 -30.40 12.63
N VAL A 183 4.37 -29.88 13.23
CA VAL A 183 5.76 -30.12 12.84
C VAL A 183 6.17 -31.56 13.12
#